data_AF-A0A6P0S159-F1
#
_entry.id   AF-A0A6P0S159-F1
#
_cell.length_a   1.000
_cell.length_b   1.000
_cell.length_c   1.000
_cell.angle_alpha   90.00
_cell.angle_beta   90.00
_cell.angle_gamma   90.00
#
_symmetry.space_group_name_H-M   'P 1'
#
loop_
_entity.id
_entity.type
_entity.pdbx_description
1 polymer ?
#
loop_
_entity_poly.entity_id
_entity_poly.type
_entity_poly.pdbx_seq_one_letter_code
_entity_poly.pdbx_strand_id
1 'polypeptide(L)'
;MQITIDLPPDLEQNLLRQAAQSNVPLQTLILQALRQIIQPPPVSTSQWSKIILSYEGSPDFPAFESYRDELLPLDLVSVRGFKNELTH
;
A
#
# COMPACT_ATOMS: atom_id res chain seq x y z
N MET A 1 26.32 -11.47 -12.45
CA MET A 1 25.65 -11.01 -13.69
C MET A 1 26.39 -9.76 -14.16
N GLN A 2 26.71 -9.65 -15.45
CA GLN A 2 27.39 -8.47 -16.02
C GLN A 2 26.41 -7.77 -16.97
N ILE A 3 26.30 -6.45 -16.85
CA ILE A 3 25.45 -5.61 -17.68
C ILE A 3 26.37 -4.64 -18.42
N THR A 4 26.25 -4.57 -19.73
CA THR A 4 26.95 -3.59 -20.57
C THR A 4 25.95 -2.51 -20.94
N ILE A 5 26.32 -1.24 -20.73
CA ILE A 5 25.46 -0.09 -21.00
C ILE A 5 26.29 0.89 -21.82
N ASP A 6 25.80 1.22 -23.01
CA ASP A 6 26.40 2.28 -23.83
C ASP A 6 25.87 3.63 -23.33
N LEU A 7 26.78 4.46 -22.81
CA LEU A 7 26.45 5.76 -22.24
C LEU A 7 26.84 6.88 -23.22
N PRO A 8 26.04 7.97 -23.30
CA PRO A 8 26.47 9.17 -24.00
C PRO A 8 27.76 9.74 -23.37
N PRO A 9 28.67 10.32 -24.17
CA PRO A 9 29.96 10.80 -23.69
C PRO A 9 29.84 11.86 -22.58
N ASP A 10 28.85 12.74 -22.68
CA ASP A 10 28.58 13.75 -21.65
C ASP A 10 28.22 13.14 -20.29
N LEU A 11 27.46 12.04 -20.31
CA LEU A 11 27.00 11.37 -19.10
C LEU A 11 28.14 10.54 -18.48
N GLU A 12 28.95 9.88 -19.31
CA GLU A 12 30.15 9.17 -18.86
C GLU A 12 31.13 10.11 -18.11
N GLN A 13 31.44 11.27 -18.71
CA GLN A 13 32.32 12.27 -18.10
C GLN A 13 31.78 12.78 -16.76
N ASN A 14 30.47 12.99 -16.67
CA ASN A 14 29.82 13.40 -15.43
C ASN A 14 29.93 12.33 -14.35
N LEU A 15 29.68 11.06 -14.69
CA LEU A 15 29.79 9.96 -13.74
C LEU A 15 31.23 9.76 -13.26
N LEU A 16 32.22 9.85 -14.16
CA LEU A 16 33.64 9.77 -13.81
C LEU A 16 34.06 10.89 -12.86
N ARG A 17 33.62 12.12 -13.13
CA ARG A 17 33.86 13.27 -12.26
C ARG A 17 33.24 13.06 -10.88
N GLN A 18 32.00 12.58 -10.82
CA GLN A 18 31.28 12.36 -9.57
C GLN A 18 31.92 11.22 -8.75
N ALA A 19 32.37 10.16 -9.43
CA ALA A 19 33.10 9.06 -8.82
C ALA A 19 34.43 9.53 -8.19
N ALA A 20 35.18 10.38 -8.90
CA ALA A 20 36.41 10.98 -8.40
C ALA A 20 36.16 11.90 -7.19
N GLN A 21 35.11 12.72 -7.23
CA GLN A 21 34.76 13.62 -6.12
C GLN A 21 34.33 12.88 -4.86
N SER A 22 33.54 11.81 -5.01
CA SER A 22 33.06 11.01 -3.89
C SER A 22 34.06 9.92 -3.46
N ASN A 23 35.19 9.80 -4.15
CA ASN A 23 36.21 8.75 -3.94
C ASN A 23 35.61 7.33 -3.91
N VAL A 24 34.63 7.09 -4.78
CA VAL A 24 33.98 5.78 -4.93
C VAL A 24 34.22 5.27 -6.35
N PRO A 25 34.37 3.95 -6.53
CA PRO A 25 34.42 3.38 -7.88
C PRO A 25 33.16 3.73 -8.67
N LEU A 26 33.34 3.99 -9.97
CA LEU A 26 32.26 4.31 -10.91
C LEU A 26 31.11 3.30 -10.83
N GLN A 27 31.44 2.01 -10.75
CA GLN A 27 30.46 0.93 -10.65
C GLN A 27 29.60 1.04 -9.39
N THR A 28 30.20 1.40 -8.26
CA THR A 28 29.48 1.60 -6.99
C THR A 28 28.49 2.75 -7.10
N LEU A 29 28.90 3.83 -7.75
CA LEU A 29 28.07 5.02 -7.96
C LEU A 29 26.87 4.70 -8.86
N ILE A 30 27.10 3.95 -9.96
CA ILE A 30 26.03 3.48 -10.86
C ILE A 30 25.06 2.56 -10.09
N LEU A 31 25.58 1.63 -9.29
CA LEU A 31 24.74 0.73 -8.49
C LEU A 31 23.90 1.48 -7.45
N GLN A 32 24.48 2.49 -6.77
CA GLN A 32 23.73 3.31 -5.82
C GLN A 32 22.61 4.10 -6.52
N ALA A 33 22.89 4.70 -7.68
CA ALA A 33 21.89 5.43 -8.45
C ALA A 33 20.74 4.49 -8.89
N LEU A 34 21.07 3.31 -9.43
CA LEU A 34 20.07 2.31 -9.80
C LEU A 34 19.25 1.85 -8.59
N ARG A 35 19.91 1.66 -7.43
CA ARG A 35 19.22 1.27 -6.20
C ARG A 35 18.23 2.32 -5.73
N GLN A 36 18.57 3.61 -5.85
CA GLN A 36 17.65 4.70 -5.48
C GLN A 36 16.43 4.77 -6.40
N ILE A 37 16.60 4.43 -7.68
CA ILE A 37 15.50 4.41 -8.66
C ILE A 37 14.58 3.20 -8.44
N ILE A 38 15.17 2.04 -8.16
CA ILE A 38 14.45 0.77 -8.01
C ILE A 38 13.87 0.62 -6.60
N GLN A 39 14.46 1.26 -5.58
CA GLN A 39 13.86 1.26 -4.25
C GLN A 39 12.49 1.92 -4.36
N PRO A 40 11.39 1.19 -4.09
CA PRO A 40 10.11 1.85 -3.93
C PRO A 40 10.31 2.93 -2.86
N PRO A 41 9.74 4.14 -3.04
CA PRO A 41 9.76 5.14 -1.98
C PRO A 41 9.40 4.41 -0.69
N PRO A 42 10.17 4.60 0.40
CA PRO A 42 9.95 3.87 1.65
C PRO A 42 8.47 3.99 1.88
N VAL A 43 7.78 2.84 1.82
CA VAL A 43 6.34 2.81 1.68
C VAL A 43 5.86 3.78 2.73
N SER A 44 5.37 4.94 2.30
CA SER A 44 4.58 5.79 3.16
C SER A 44 3.35 4.94 3.26
N THR A 45 3.43 3.90 4.09
CA THR A 45 2.28 3.18 4.53
C THR A 45 1.45 4.32 5.05
N SER A 46 0.35 4.60 4.35
CA SER A 46 -0.77 5.27 4.95
C SER A 46 -1.27 4.31 6.04
N GLN A 47 -0.40 4.05 7.02
CA GLN A 47 -0.68 3.32 8.22
C GLN A 47 -1.57 4.30 8.96
N TRP A 48 -2.85 3.94 8.97
CA TRP A 48 -3.83 4.63 9.77
C TRP A 48 -3.24 4.83 11.15
N SER A 49 -3.38 6.03 11.68
CA SER A 49 -2.83 6.34 12.99
C SER A 49 -3.36 5.33 14.01
N LYS A 50 -2.56 5.03 15.03
CA LYS A 50 -2.94 4.06 16.08
C LYS A 50 -4.33 4.34 16.66
N ILE A 51 -4.70 5.63 16.73
CA ILE A 51 -6.00 6.12 17.16
C ILE A 51 -7.14 5.55 16.32
N ILE A 52 -6.99 5.52 14.99
CA ILE A 52 -8.02 4.96 14.10
C ILE A 52 -8.04 3.44 14.18
N LEU A 53 -6.86 2.81 14.26
CA LEU A 53 -6.76 1.35 14.37
C LEU A 53 -7.28 0.81 15.72
N SER A 54 -7.32 1.63 16.77
CA SER A 54 -7.83 1.28 18.09
C SER A 54 -9.24 1.79 18.37
N TYR A 55 -9.94 2.31 17.37
CA TYR A 55 -11.29 2.82 17.57
C TYR A 55 -12.29 1.65 17.66
N GLU A 56 -12.87 1.46 18.84
CA GLU A 56 -13.82 0.37 19.12
C GLU A 56 -15.30 0.78 18.91
N GLY A 57 -15.56 2.00 18.44
CA GLY A 57 -16.91 2.55 18.30
C GLY A 57 -17.27 3.55 19.41
N SER A 58 -18.45 4.15 19.30
CA SER A 58 -19.01 5.03 20.33
C SER A 58 -20.15 4.30 21.04
N PRO A 59 -20.24 4.34 22.39
CA PRO A 59 -21.33 3.69 23.12
C PRO A 59 -22.71 4.29 22.80
N ASP A 60 -22.74 5.52 22.28
CA ASP A 60 -23.99 6.21 21.90
C ASP A 60 -24.56 5.71 20.57
N PHE A 61 -23.82 4.87 19.84
CA PHE A 61 -24.23 4.31 18.56
C PHE A 61 -24.23 2.79 18.64
N PRO A 62 -25.34 2.12 18.29
CA PRO A 62 -25.36 0.66 18.29
C PRO A 62 -24.44 0.13 17.18
N ALA A 63 -23.97 -1.10 17.37
CA ALA A 63 -23.06 -1.75 16.43
C ALA A 63 -23.67 -1.82 15.02
N PHE A 64 -22.83 -1.78 13.99
CA PHE A 64 -23.28 -1.81 12.59
C PHE A 64 -24.24 -2.98 12.29
N GLU A 65 -24.00 -4.12 12.94
CA GLU A 65 -24.81 -5.34 12.83
C GLU A 65 -26.28 -5.13 13.20
N SER A 66 -26.60 -4.13 14.04
CA SER A 66 -27.97 -3.84 14.47
C SER A 66 -28.86 -3.33 13.33
N TYR A 67 -28.30 -2.61 12.36
CA TYR A 67 -29.03 -2.08 11.20
C TYR A 67 -28.95 -2.99 9.97
N ARG A 68 -28.26 -4.13 10.07
CA ARG A 68 -27.95 -4.98 8.92
C ARG A 68 -29.20 -5.43 8.18
N ASP A 69 -30.29 -5.71 8.90
CA ASP A 69 -31.55 -6.14 8.31
C ASP A 69 -32.30 -5.00 7.59
N GLU A 70 -32.06 -3.74 7.99
CA GLU A 70 -32.61 -2.54 7.33
C GLU A 70 -31.87 -2.19 6.03
N LEU A 71 -30.62 -2.63 5.90
CA LEU A 71 -29.77 -2.41 4.73
C LEU A 71 -29.94 -3.49 3.64
N LEU A 72 -30.78 -4.49 3.88
CA LEU A 72 -31.06 -5.51 2.86
C LEU A 72 -31.98 -4.92 1.78
N PRO A 73 -31.73 -5.24 0.49
CA PRO A 73 -32.66 -4.92 -0.58
C PRO A 73 -34.07 -5.42 -0.22
N LEU A 74 -35.09 -4.58 -0.45
CA LEU A 74 -36.50 -4.85 -0.13
C LEU A 74 -36.99 -6.22 -0.63
N ASP A 75 -36.41 -6.74 -1.71
CA ASP A 75 -36.76 -8.06 -2.29
C ASP A 75 -36.29 -9.27 -1.48
N LEU A 76 -35.37 -9.12 -0.51
CA LEU A 76 -34.83 -10.24 0.29
C LEU A 76 -35.48 -10.38 1.67
N VAL A 77 -36.36 -9.46 2.07
CA VAL A 77 -37.01 -9.48 3.39
C VAL A 77 -38.21 -10.46 3.44
N SER A 78 -38.84 -10.75 2.30
CA SER A 78 -40.02 -11.63 2.24
C SER A 78 -39.70 -13.12 2.49
N VAL A 79 -38.47 -13.58 2.20
CA VAL A 79 -38.12 -15.01 2.28
C VAL A 79 -37.88 -15.49 3.73
N ARG A 80 -37.61 -14.57 4.67
CA ARG A 80 -37.23 -14.94 6.05
C ARG A 80 -38.41 -15.03 7.03
N GLY A 81 -39.64 -14.70 6.62
CA GLY A 81 -40.83 -14.72 7.46
C GLY A 81 -41.62 -16.05 7.50
N PHE A 82 -41.29 -17.04 6.66
CA PHE A 82 -42.15 -18.23 6.46
C PHE A 82 -41.75 -19.50 7.24
N LYS A 83 -40.88 -19.42 8.25
CA LYS A 83 -40.39 -20.64 8.92
C LYS A 83 -40.46 -20.64 10.44
N ASN A 84 -41.51 -20.07 11.04
CA ASN A 84 -41.80 -20.22 12.48
C ASN A 84 -43.29 -20.51 12.77
N GLU A 85 -44.00 -21.22 11.89
CA GLU A 85 -45.36 -21.68 12.17
C GLU A 85 -45.51 -23.10 11.64
N LEU A 86 -45.18 -24.10 12.46
CA LEU A 86 -45.67 -25.50 12.45
C LEU A 86 -44.77 -26.38 13.32
N THR A 87 -44.96 -26.30 14.64
CA THR A 87 -44.86 -27.48 15.51
C THR A 87 -45.92 -27.32 16.58
N HIS A 88 -46.98 -28.10 16.43
CA HIS A 88 -48.08 -28.28 17.35
C HIS A 88 -47.81 -29.51 18.25
#